data_AF-R7XWF0-F1
#
_entry.id   AF-R7XWF0-F1
#
_cell.length_a   1.000
_cell.length_b   1.000
_cell.length_c   1.000
_cell.angle_alpha   90.00
_cell.angle_beta   90.00
_cell.angle_gamma   90.00
#
_symmetry.space_group_name_H-M   'P 1'
#
loop_
_entity.id
_entity.type
_entity.pdbx_description
1 polymer ?
#
loop_
_entity_poly.entity_id
_entity_poly.type
_entity_poly.pdbx_seq_one_letter_code
_entity_poly.pdbx_strand_id
1 'polypeptide(L)' 'MNTELSRLAERLGVTTGRLQPLQALAKRDVQQLDDLVSSTMTSGAEAFDKGIEEALRFVPRPLRGTARSLLFPGGDRG' A
#
# COMPACT_ATOMS: atom_id res chain seq x y z
N MET A 1 -23.80 0.53 11.56
CA MET A 1 -22.71 -0.01 10.72
C MET A 1 -21.41 0.12 11.50
N ASN A 2 -20.57 -0.92 11.51
CA ASN A 2 -19.30 -0.93 12.22
C ASN A 2 -18.26 -0.16 11.38
N THR A 3 -17.86 1.03 11.82
CA THR A 3 -17.05 1.99 11.04
C THR A 3 -15.67 1.43 10.74
N GLU A 4 -15.10 0.72 11.70
CA GLU A 4 -13.80 0.06 11.66
C GLU A 4 -13.76 -1.02 10.57
N LEU A 5 -14.83 -1.81 10.48
CA LEU A 5 -14.99 -2.85 9.47
C LEU A 5 -15.13 -2.27 8.06
N SER A 6 -15.75 -1.10 7.94
CA SER A 6 -15.94 -0.40 6.66
C SER A 6 -14.63 0.17 6.14
N ARG A 7 -13.82 0.78 7.03
CA ARG A 7 -12.47 1.26 6.72
C ARG A 7 -11.54 0.13 6.28
N LEU A 8 -11.55 -0.99 7.01
CA LEU A 8 -10.76 -2.16 6.66
C LEU A 8 -11.18 -2.75 5.30
N ALA A 9 -12.49 -2.80 5.01
CA ALA A 9 -13.00 -3.28 3.73
C ALA A 9 -12.53 -2.40 2.55
N GLU A 10 -12.59 -1.08 2.72
CA GLU A 10 -12.09 -0.12 1.74
C GLU A 10 -10.60 -0.30 1.46
N ARG A 11 -9.78 -0.41 2.52
CA ARG A 11 -8.34 -0.61 2.41
C ARG A 11 -7.96 -1.92 1.71
N LEU A 12 -8.71 -2.99 1.96
CA LEU A 12 -8.53 -4.29 1.32
C LEU A 12 -9.16 -4.39 -0.08
N GLY A 13 -9.93 -3.39 -0.52
CA GLY A 13 -10.65 -3.43 -1.80
C GLY A 13 -11.73 -4.51 -1.86
N VAL A 14 -12.34 -4.88 -0.72
CA VAL A 14 -13.37 -5.91 -0.63
C VAL A 14 -14.69 -5.34 -0.10
N THR A 15 -15.79 -6.05 -0.32
CA THR A 15 -17.06 -5.68 0.30
C THR A 15 -17.07 -6.06 1.78
N THR A 16 -17.77 -5.28 2.60
CA THR A 16 -17.95 -5.57 4.04
C THR A 16 -18.58 -6.94 4.31
N GLY A 17 -19.35 -7.48 3.36
CA GLY A 17 -19.89 -8.84 3.42
C GLY A 17 -18.80 -9.92 3.51
N ARG A 18 -17.64 -9.72 2.88
CA ARG A 18 -16.50 -10.64 3.02
C ARG A 18 -15.82 -10.58 4.39
N LEU A 19 -16.05 -9.50 5.15
CA LEU A 19 -15.53 -9.29 6.50
C LEU A 19 -16.57 -9.63 7.58
N GLN A 20 -17.70 -10.27 7.22
CA GLN A 20 -18.71 -10.73 8.18
C GLN A 20 -18.12 -11.53 9.36
N PRO A 21 -17.17 -12.46 9.16
CA PRO A 21 -16.57 -13.18 10.29
C PRO A 21 -15.90 -12.28 11.33
N LEU A 22 -15.41 -11.12 10.91
CA LEU A 22 -14.76 -10.14 11.80
C LEU A 22 -15.76 -9.32 12.62
N GLN A 23 -17.07 -9.39 12.32
CA GLN A 23 -18.11 -8.68 13.08
C GLN A 23 -18.27 -9.23 14.51
N ALA A 24 -17.87 -10.49 14.74
CA ALA A 24 -17.91 -11.12 16.06
C ALA A 24 -16.74 -10.72 16.96
N LEU A 25 -15.71 -10.04 16.41
CA LEU A 25 -14.53 -9.63 17.15
C LEU A 25 -14.77 -8.31 17.89
N ALA A 26 -13.96 -8.07 18.93
CA ALA A 26 -13.99 -6.78 19.60
C ALA A 26 -13.47 -5.68 18.65
N LYS A 27 -14.00 -4.47 18.78
CA LYS A 27 -13.59 -3.33 17.95
C LYS A 27 -12.08 -3.09 17.95
N ARG A 28 -11.44 -3.29 19.10
CA ARG A 28 -9.97 -3.17 19.25
C ARG A 28 -9.21 -4.15 18.36
N ASP A 29 -9.72 -5.37 18.18
CA ASP A 29 -9.05 -6.41 17.41
C ASP A 29 -9.18 -6.10 15.90
N VAL A 30 -10.35 -5.58 15.48
CA VAL A 30 -10.56 -5.09 14.11
C VAL A 30 -9.68 -3.88 13.81
N GLN A 31 -9.55 -2.94 14.76
CA GLN A 31 -8.66 -1.79 14.60
C GLN A 31 -7.19 -2.22 14.50
N GLN A 32 -6.75 -3.15 15.35
CA GLN A 32 -5.38 -3.68 15.29
C GLN A 32 -5.08 -4.35 13.93
N LEU A 33 -6.05 -5.05 13.36
CA LEU A 33 -5.91 -5.62 12.01
C LEU A 33 -5.80 -4.52 10.95
N ASP A 34 -6.63 -3.48 11.03
CA ASP A 34 -6.54 -2.33 10.13
C ASP A 34 -5.18 -1.63 10.19
N ASP A 35 -4.65 -1.42 11.40
CA ASP A 35 -3.34 -0.81 11.61
C ASP A 35 -2.22 -1.67 11.03
N LEU A 36 -2.29 -3.00 11.21
CA LEU A 36 -1.32 -3.94 10.66
C LEU A 36 -1.35 -3.95 9.12
N VAL A 37 -2.55 -3.97 8.52
CA VAL A 37 -2.72 -3.90 7.07
C VAL A 37 -2.15 -2.57 6.55
N SER A 38 -2.46 -1.46 7.20
CA SER A 38 -1.91 -0.14 6.86
C SER A 38 -0.39 -0.15 6.85
N SER A 39 0.22 -0.61 7.94
CA SER A 39 1.66 -0.62 8.12
C SER A 39 2.35 -1.49 7.09
N THR A 40 1.76 -2.66 6.79
CA THR A 40 2.27 -3.59 5.79
C THR A 40 2.19 -2.99 4.38
N MET A 41 1.08 -2.33 4.03
CA MET A 41 0.94 -1.68 2.72
C MET A 41 1.93 -0.52 2.55
N THR A 42 2.11 0.30 3.58
CA THR A 42 3.12 1.38 3.57
C THR A 42 4.53 0.82 3.41
N SER A 43 4.88 -0.20 4.19
CA SER A 43 6.20 -0.84 4.12
C SER A 43 6.46 -1.48 2.76
N GLY A 44 5.43 -2.08 2.16
CA GLY A 44 5.49 -2.64 0.81
C GLY A 44 5.73 -1.58 -0.27
N ALA A 45 5.03 -0.43 -0.18
CA ALA A 45 5.23 0.69 -1.09
C ALA A 45 6.66 1.24 -0.99
N GLU A 46 7.18 1.44 0.23
CA GLU A 46 8.57 1.88 0.44
C GLU A 46 9.60 0.89 -0.11
N ALA A 47 9.36 -0.41 0.08
CA ALA A 47 10.24 -1.45 -0.46
C ALA A 47 10.22 -1.47 -1.99
N PHE A 48 9.04 -1.28 -2.60
CA PHE A 48 8.88 -1.17 -4.04
C PHE A 48 9.64 0.04 -4.59
N ASP A 49 9.45 1.21 -3.99
CA ASP A 49 10.12 2.46 -4.40
C ASP A 49 11.65 2.28 -4.34
N LYS A 50 12.17 1.74 -3.23
CA LYS A 50 13.61 1.42 -3.09
C LYS A 50 14.09 0.43 -4.14
N GLY A 51 13.29 -0.59 -4.44
CA GLY A 51 13.61 -1.59 -5.47
C GLY A 51 13.73 -0.96 -6.86
N ILE A 52 12.83 -0.05 -7.21
CA ILE A 52 12.90 0.68 -8.49
C ILE A 52 14.10 1.61 -8.52
N GLU A 53 14.38 2.34 -7.44
CA GLU A 53 15.56 3.21 -7.38
C GLU A 53 16.87 2.43 -7.55
N GLU A 54 16.96 1.24 -6.96
CA GLU A 54 18.10 0.35 -7.16
C GLU A 54 18.18 -0.15 -8.60
N ALA A 55 17.05 -0.55 -9.20
CA ALA A 55 16.99 -0.97 -10.60
C ALA A 55 17.47 0.14 -11.56
N LEU A 56 17.15 1.41 -11.29
CA LEU A 56 17.59 2.56 -12.10
C LEU A 56 19.11 2.75 -12.11
N ARG A 57 19.85 2.22 -11.12
CA ARG A 57 21.32 2.29 -11.11
C ARG A 57 21.94 1.50 -12.25
N PHE A 58 21.28 0.44 -12.69
CA PHE A 58 21.70 -0.40 -13.82
C PHE A 58 21.33 0.21 -15.18
N VAL A 59 20.49 1.24 -15.22
CA VAL A 59 20.17 1.95 -16.46
C VAL A 59 21.34 2.86 -16.86
N PRO A 60 21.78 2.83 -18.14
CA PRO A 60 22.80 3.75 -18.67
C PRO A 60 22.43 5.21 -18.40
N ARG A 61 23.43 6.01 -17.99
CA ARG A 61 23.22 7.41 -17.54
C ARG A 61 22.36 8.26 -18.50
N PRO A 62 22.52 8.21 -19.83
CA PRO A 62 21.70 9.01 -20.74
C PRO A 62 20.21 8.67 -20.71
N LEU A 63 19.86 7.43 -20.35
CA LEU A 63 18.49 6.91 -20.39
C LEU A 63 17.80 6.91 -19.03
N ARG A 64 18.55 7.13 -17.94
CA ARG A 64 18.03 7.03 -16.56
C ARG A 64 16.90 8.01 -16.28
N GLY A 65 16.98 9.23 -16.80
CA GLY A 65 15.92 10.24 -16.65
C GLY A 65 14.62 9.80 -17.32
N THR A 66 14.71 9.31 -18.56
CA THR A 66 13.55 8.75 -19.30
C THR A 66 12.96 7.54 -18.58
N ALA A 67 13.80 6.59 -18.15
CA ALA A 67 13.35 5.42 -17.41
C ALA A 67 12.65 5.82 -16.09
N ARG A 68 13.18 6.80 -15.34
CA ARG A 68 12.55 7.33 -14.13
C ARG A 68 11.18 7.96 -14.45
N SER A 69 11.08 8.75 -15.51
CA SER A 69 9.81 9.40 -15.89
C SER A 69 8.69 8.43 -16.28
N LEU A 70 9.05 7.26 -16.85
CA LEU A 70 8.10 6.21 -17.21
C LEU A 70 7.64 5.41 -16.00
N LEU A 71 8.54 5.19 -15.03
CA LEU A 71 8.27 4.42 -13.81
C LEU A 71 7.57 5.25 -12.73
N PHE A 72 7.75 6.58 -12.75
CA PHE A 72 7.15 7.52 -11.81
C PHE A 72 6.42 8.67 -12.54
N PRO A 73 5.27 8.38 -13.17
CA PRO A 73 4.47 9.40 -13.86
C PRO A 73 3.85 10.36 -12.84
N GLY A 74 4.48 11.51 -12.65
CA GLY A 74 4.08 12.52 -11.67
C GLY A 74 5.24 13.27 -11.02
N GLY A 75 6.49 12.82 -11.22
CA GLY A 75 7.68 13.55 -10.76
C GLY A 75 7.87 13.57 -9.24
N ASP A 76 7.04 12.86 -8.48
CA ASP A 76 7.07 12.95 -7.02
C ASP A 76 8.14 12.02 -6.41
N ARG A 77 8.82 12.59 -5.41
CA ARG A 77 9.81 12.01 -4.47
C ARG A 77 11.26 11.97 -4.95
N GLY A 78 11.85 13.17 -4.93
CA GLY A 78 13.16 13.41 -4.33
C GLY A 78 12.97 14.13 -3.00
#